data_AF-A0A2G5SR14-F1
#
_entry.id   AF-A0A2G5SR14-F1
#
_cell.length_a   1.000
_cell.length_b   1.000
_cell.length_c   1.000
_cell.angle_alpha   90.00
_cell.angle_beta   90.00
_cell.angle_gamma   90.00
#
_symmetry.space_group_name_H-M   'P 1'
#
loop_
_entity.id
_entity.type
_entity.pdbx_description
1 polymer ?
#
loop_
_entity_poly.entity_id
_entity_poly.type
_entity_poly.pdbx_seq_one_letter_code
_entity_poly.pdbx_strand_id
1 'polypeptide(L)'
;MVNSNQPLLDNNFSELKIFEESTTPSDQKMKPDFRLMDLYSLEQRTMLRNWTLDQQISYSLCSTKCKNLIQSLKQKITFYFFVSKQLEIQFYGENNKSTRAKIEYFPEKQEIKFSSLENKDVHFELKFELSLKEFLEHLRTLYGCTEPEMMFEEQLEGLDMVQLKNAMSGFKISNIVFLNTATSASVSQGLDFYSSPKILSLAVNRNDPPFRELFSGFNGTKFEIVKIMEYPAREFPFIPIINSKYIEIDCPQYNPSMFNEVLTNWIESEESPSEDYLEALYLRGRKRDLPVDYEQMTMQGIEFQREPLQKQPYDVPHDQGLWELSNEMHARFGIRRSSDGKKATVIIDSFKNGIFFKLIIGH
;
A
#
# COMPACT_ATOMS: atom_id res chain seq x y z
N MET A 1 -46.14 -13.37 -25.30
CA MET A 1 -45.28 -12.91 -26.42
C MET A 1 -44.34 -11.87 -25.83
N VAL A 2 -43.12 -12.27 -25.45
CA VAL A 2 -41.86 -12.05 -26.22
C VAL A 2 -41.55 -10.54 -26.28
N ASN A 3 -40.46 -9.99 -25.75
CA ASN A 3 -39.09 -10.49 -25.83
C ASN A 3 -38.16 -9.97 -24.70
N SER A 4 -37.28 -10.87 -24.28
CA SER A 4 -36.02 -10.67 -23.59
C SER A 4 -34.99 -9.96 -24.47
N ASN A 5 -34.11 -9.14 -23.86
CA ASN A 5 -32.76 -8.86 -24.36
C ASN A 5 -31.86 -8.47 -23.18
N GLN A 6 -31.25 -9.48 -22.56
CA GLN A 6 -29.99 -9.32 -21.82
C GLN A 6 -28.85 -9.71 -22.77
N PRO A 7 -27.73 -8.99 -22.78
CA PRO A 7 -26.58 -9.38 -23.59
C PRO A 7 -25.93 -10.63 -22.99
N LEU A 8 -25.84 -11.67 -23.82
CA LEU A 8 -24.99 -12.84 -23.59
C LEU A 8 -23.53 -12.36 -23.57
N LEU A 9 -22.88 -12.50 -22.41
CA LEU A 9 -21.43 -12.46 -22.32
C LEU A 9 -20.91 -13.76 -22.94
N ASP A 10 -20.18 -13.64 -24.04
CA ASP A 10 -19.50 -14.76 -24.69
C ASP A 10 -18.53 -15.43 -23.71
N ASN A 11 -18.81 -16.70 -23.41
CA ASN A 11 -18.00 -17.58 -22.59
C ASN A 11 -16.90 -18.21 -23.46
N ASN A 12 -15.79 -17.51 -23.64
CA ASN A 12 -14.56 -18.15 -24.11
C ASN A 12 -13.78 -18.64 -22.88
N PHE A 13 -14.07 -19.86 -22.41
CA PHE A 13 -13.20 -20.58 -21.49
C PHE A 13 -12.26 -21.47 -22.31
N SER A 14 -10.96 -21.19 -22.23
CA SER A 14 -9.90 -22.02 -22.79
C SER A 14 -9.73 -23.29 -21.95
N GLU A 15 -9.81 -24.46 -22.59
CA GLU A 15 -9.53 -25.75 -21.96
C GLU A 15 -8.06 -25.79 -21.50
N LEU A 16 -7.85 -26.00 -20.20
CA LEU A 16 -6.54 -26.23 -19.59
C LEU A 16 -5.83 -27.42 -20.26
N LYS A 17 -4.69 -27.16 -20.92
CA LYS A 17 -3.71 -28.20 -21.27
C LYS A 17 -2.63 -28.25 -20.19
N ILE A 18 -2.77 -29.18 -19.26
CA ILE A 18 -1.72 -29.49 -18.28
C ILE A 18 -0.64 -30.31 -19.01
N PHE A 19 0.57 -29.78 -19.11
CA PHE A 19 1.73 -30.53 -19.59
C PHE A 19 2.52 -31.04 -18.38
N GLU A 20 2.39 -32.33 -18.08
CA GLU A 20 3.32 -33.02 -17.19
C GLU A 20 4.59 -33.36 -17.99
N GLU A 21 5.76 -32.94 -17.51
CA GLU A 21 7.02 -33.47 -18.03
C GLU A 21 7.13 -34.95 -17.68
N SER A 22 7.12 -35.77 -18.73
CA SER A 22 7.03 -37.22 -18.67
C SER A 22 8.31 -37.86 -18.11
N THR A 23 8.17 -38.67 -17.07
CA THR A 23 9.06 -39.82 -16.83
C THR A 23 8.31 -41.11 -17.16
N THR A 24 8.82 -41.81 -18.17
CA THR A 24 8.61 -43.21 -18.65
C THR A 24 7.28 -43.96 -18.39
N PRO A 25 6.75 -44.68 -19.40
CA PRO A 25 5.45 -45.34 -19.33
C PRO A 25 5.53 -46.69 -18.59
N SER A 26 4.76 -46.84 -17.51
CA SER A 26 4.26 -48.15 -17.07
C SER A 26 2.75 -48.15 -17.08
N ASP A 27 2.19 -49.05 -17.88
CA ASP A 27 0.76 -49.33 -18.01
C ASP A 27 0.13 -49.71 -16.67
N GLN A 28 -0.58 -48.75 -16.09
CA GLN A 28 -1.94 -48.86 -15.58
C GLN A 28 -2.36 -47.42 -15.27
N LYS A 29 -3.27 -46.84 -16.08
CA LYS A 29 -3.94 -45.60 -15.69
C LYS A 29 -4.78 -45.90 -14.44
N MET A 30 -4.16 -45.83 -13.27
CA MET A 30 -4.88 -45.59 -12.02
C MET A 30 -5.66 -44.30 -12.26
N LYS A 31 -6.98 -44.43 -12.47
CA LYS A 31 -7.87 -43.30 -12.29
C LYS A 31 -7.64 -42.81 -10.87
N PRO A 32 -7.39 -41.52 -10.64
CA PRO A 32 -7.36 -41.00 -9.27
C PRO A 32 -8.70 -41.36 -8.61
N ASP A 33 -8.65 -42.19 -7.56
CA ASP A 33 -9.85 -42.74 -6.89
C ASP A 33 -10.53 -41.71 -5.98
N PHE A 34 -9.93 -40.53 -5.85
CA PHE A 34 -10.47 -39.44 -5.05
C PHE A 34 -11.23 -38.43 -5.91
N ARG A 35 -12.56 -38.54 -5.90
CA ARG A 35 -13.45 -37.57 -6.55
C ARG A 35 -13.94 -36.57 -5.52
N LEU A 36 -13.21 -35.46 -5.36
CA LEU A 36 -13.61 -34.34 -4.48
C LEU A 36 -15.09 -33.98 -4.66
N MET A 37 -15.58 -34.00 -5.90
CA MET A 37 -16.96 -33.65 -6.26
C MET A 37 -18.03 -34.63 -5.80
N ASP A 38 -17.64 -35.84 -5.42
CA ASP A 38 -18.56 -36.89 -4.94
C ASP A 38 -18.75 -36.82 -3.41
N LEU A 39 -17.94 -36.02 -2.72
CA LEU A 39 -18.12 -35.74 -1.29
C LEU A 39 -19.31 -34.81 -1.03
N TYR A 40 -19.86 -34.86 0.18
CA TYR A 40 -20.82 -33.87 0.65
C TYR A 40 -20.19 -32.47 0.76
N SER A 41 -21.02 -31.44 0.72
CA SER A 41 -20.57 -30.04 0.61
C SER A 41 -19.71 -29.57 1.78
N LEU A 42 -19.92 -30.10 2.99
CA LEU A 42 -19.14 -29.74 4.17
C LEU A 42 -17.72 -30.32 4.09
N GLU A 43 -17.58 -31.54 3.63
CA GLU A 43 -16.34 -32.30 3.48
C GLU A 43 -15.51 -31.69 2.34
N GLN A 44 -16.16 -31.34 1.23
CA GLN A 44 -15.56 -30.55 0.15
C GLN A 44 -14.94 -29.25 0.69
N ARG A 45 -15.72 -28.46 1.44
CA ARG A 45 -15.25 -27.19 2.00
C ARG A 45 -14.14 -27.38 3.02
N THR A 46 -14.22 -28.43 3.84
CA THR A 46 -13.19 -28.77 4.84
C THR A 46 -11.87 -29.13 4.17
N MET A 47 -11.90 -29.94 3.11
CA MET A 47 -10.68 -30.31 2.38
C MET A 47 -10.07 -29.11 1.65
N LEU A 48 -10.91 -28.32 0.97
CA LEU A 48 -10.46 -27.13 0.25
C LEU A 48 -9.88 -26.06 1.19
N ARG A 49 -10.35 -25.95 2.43
CA ARG A 49 -9.73 -25.07 3.45
C ARG A 49 -8.31 -25.47 3.82
N ASN A 50 -7.95 -26.75 3.66
CA ASN A 50 -6.61 -27.25 3.93
C ASN A 50 -5.70 -27.14 2.71
N TRP A 51 -6.23 -26.79 1.54
CA TRP A 51 -5.41 -26.53 0.36
C TRP A 51 -4.68 -25.19 0.48
N THR A 52 -3.51 -25.12 -0.14
CA THR A 52 -2.78 -23.87 -0.30
C THR A 52 -3.51 -22.92 -1.25
N LEU A 53 -3.20 -21.62 -1.20
CA LEU A 53 -3.90 -20.62 -2.02
C LEU A 53 -3.71 -20.85 -3.52
N ASP A 54 -2.53 -21.28 -3.95
CA ASP A 54 -2.23 -21.65 -5.34
C ASP A 54 -3.09 -22.84 -5.81
N GLN A 55 -3.27 -23.87 -4.97
CA GLN A 55 -4.16 -25.01 -5.27
C GLN A 55 -5.61 -24.56 -5.41
N GLN A 56 -6.07 -23.68 -4.52
CA GLN A 56 -7.42 -23.12 -4.56
C GLN A 56 -7.65 -22.28 -5.83
N ILE A 57 -6.69 -21.42 -6.20
CA ILE A 57 -6.75 -20.62 -7.42
C ILE A 57 -6.77 -21.54 -8.65
N SER A 58 -5.84 -22.49 -8.74
CA SER A 58 -5.78 -23.47 -9.84
C SER A 58 -7.10 -24.18 -10.05
N TYR A 59 -7.66 -24.71 -8.96
CA TYR A 59 -8.91 -25.45 -9.00
C TYR A 59 -10.10 -24.57 -9.37
N SER A 60 -10.15 -23.34 -8.87
CA SER A 60 -11.20 -22.39 -9.20
C SER A 60 -11.24 -22.03 -10.69
N LEU A 61 -10.12 -22.18 -11.40
CA LEU A 61 -10.01 -21.94 -12.84
C LEU A 61 -10.51 -23.12 -13.69
N CYS A 62 -10.73 -24.31 -13.10
CA CYS A 62 -11.20 -25.48 -13.85
C CYS A 62 -12.67 -25.39 -14.29
N SER A 63 -13.55 -24.76 -13.50
CA SER A 63 -14.96 -24.56 -13.87
C SER A 63 -15.67 -23.58 -12.94
N THR A 64 -16.83 -23.07 -13.36
CA THR A 64 -17.72 -22.25 -12.51
C THR A 64 -18.13 -22.96 -11.22
N LYS A 65 -18.30 -24.29 -11.27
CA LYS A 65 -18.65 -25.08 -10.08
C LYS A 65 -17.50 -25.09 -9.06
N CYS A 66 -16.26 -25.26 -9.55
CA CYS A 66 -15.06 -25.17 -8.71
C CYS A 66 -14.89 -23.77 -8.13
N LYS A 67 -15.08 -22.72 -8.94
CA LYS A 67 -15.04 -21.32 -8.51
C LYS A 67 -16.04 -21.06 -7.37
N ASN A 68 -17.31 -21.42 -7.57
CA ASN A 68 -18.36 -21.23 -6.58
C ASN A 68 -18.06 -21.96 -5.26
N LEU A 69 -17.43 -23.14 -5.35
CA LEU A 69 -17.06 -23.92 -4.19
C LEU A 69 -15.94 -23.25 -3.37
N ILE A 70 -14.91 -22.70 -4.03
CA ILE A 70 -13.86 -21.91 -3.36
C ILE A 70 -14.45 -20.61 -2.78
N GLN A 71 -15.27 -19.88 -3.54
CA GLN A 71 -15.96 -18.67 -3.04
C GLN A 71 -16.80 -18.97 -1.79
N SER A 72 -17.40 -20.16 -1.71
CA SER A 72 -18.17 -20.57 -0.55
C SER A 72 -17.34 -20.63 0.74
N LEU A 73 -16.00 -20.71 0.67
CA LEU A 73 -15.14 -20.73 1.85
C LEU A 73 -15.17 -19.41 2.63
N LYS A 74 -15.55 -18.31 1.97
CA LYS A 74 -15.63 -16.94 2.52
C LYS A 74 -14.32 -16.48 3.18
N GLN A 75 -13.19 -16.87 2.59
CA GLN A 75 -11.88 -16.45 3.07
C GLN A 75 -11.70 -14.95 2.81
N LYS A 76 -11.13 -14.25 3.78
CA LYS A 76 -10.64 -12.88 3.59
C LYS A 76 -9.16 -12.95 3.20
N ILE A 77 -8.84 -12.39 2.04
CA ILE A 77 -7.47 -12.31 1.55
C ILE A 77 -7.16 -10.87 1.18
N THR A 78 -6.02 -10.39 1.66
CA THR A 78 -5.45 -9.10 1.26
C THR A 78 -4.48 -9.31 0.11
N PHE A 79 -4.58 -8.47 -0.92
CA PHE A 79 -3.67 -8.48 -2.06
C PHE A 79 -2.72 -7.30 -2.00
N TYR A 80 -1.45 -7.58 -2.27
CA TYR A 80 -0.40 -6.58 -2.49
C TYR A 80 0.15 -6.76 -3.89
N PHE A 81 0.09 -5.69 -4.68
CA PHE A 81 0.55 -5.67 -6.07
C PHE A 81 1.90 -4.96 -6.10
N PHE A 82 2.96 -5.68 -6.42
CA PHE A 82 4.31 -5.17 -6.59
C PHE A 82 4.56 -4.94 -8.07
N VAL A 83 4.69 -3.68 -8.46
CA VAL A 83 4.85 -3.23 -9.85
C VAL A 83 6.30 -2.83 -10.06
N SER A 84 7.01 -3.59 -10.89
CA SER A 84 8.38 -3.30 -11.32
C SER A 84 8.51 -3.58 -12.83
N LYS A 85 9.49 -4.39 -13.26
CA LYS A 85 9.56 -4.90 -14.64
C LYS A 85 8.42 -5.86 -14.98
N GLN A 86 7.72 -6.33 -13.95
CA GLN A 86 6.61 -7.27 -14.02
C GLN A 86 5.62 -6.94 -12.89
N LEU A 87 4.44 -7.59 -12.93
CA LEU A 87 3.46 -7.47 -11.87
C LEU A 87 3.53 -8.66 -10.91
N GLU A 88 3.92 -8.46 -9.67
CA GLU A 88 3.89 -9.53 -8.69
C GLU A 88 2.73 -9.36 -7.70
N ILE A 89 2.03 -10.44 -7.36
CA ILE A 89 0.91 -10.40 -6.43
C ILE A 89 1.22 -11.24 -5.20
N GLN A 90 1.22 -10.62 -4.04
CA GLN A 90 1.30 -11.33 -2.76
C GLN A 90 -0.08 -11.44 -2.13
N PHE A 91 -0.37 -12.62 -1.59
CA PHE A 91 -1.62 -12.96 -0.94
C PHE A 91 -1.37 -13.22 0.54
N TYR A 92 -2.17 -12.57 1.39
CA TYR A 92 -2.14 -12.78 2.83
C TYR A 92 -3.51 -13.27 3.28
N GLY A 93 -3.57 -14.52 3.75
CA GLY A 93 -4.74 -15.07 4.42
C GLY A 93 -4.75 -14.79 5.92
N GLU A 94 -5.85 -15.11 6.60
CA GLU A 94 -6.06 -14.87 8.05
C GLU A 94 -4.97 -15.47 8.97
N ASN A 95 -4.24 -16.49 8.51
CA ASN A 95 -3.18 -17.14 9.30
C ASN A 95 -1.78 -16.56 9.05
N ASN A 96 -1.65 -15.39 8.39
CA ASN A 96 -0.39 -14.73 8.03
C ASN A 96 0.63 -15.59 7.25
N LYS A 97 0.21 -16.75 6.72
CA LYS A 97 0.99 -17.48 5.73
C LYS A 97 0.86 -16.74 4.41
N SER A 98 1.94 -16.11 3.98
CA SER A 98 2.00 -15.44 2.69
C SER A 98 2.22 -16.46 1.58
N THR A 99 1.34 -16.45 0.59
CA THR A 99 1.60 -17.09 -0.69
C THR A 99 1.93 -15.99 -1.68
N ARG A 100 3.04 -16.15 -2.40
CA ARG A 100 3.47 -15.20 -3.43
C ARG A 100 3.12 -15.80 -4.79
N ALA A 101 2.37 -15.09 -5.61
CA ALA A 101 2.28 -15.44 -7.03
C ALA A 101 3.03 -14.38 -7.82
N LYS A 102 4.00 -14.84 -8.59
CA LYS A 102 4.76 -13.97 -9.47
C LYS A 102 4.08 -13.95 -10.83
N ILE A 103 3.28 -12.93 -11.09
CA ILE A 103 2.67 -12.78 -12.41
C ILE A 103 3.70 -12.09 -13.31
N GLU A 104 4.53 -12.88 -13.97
CA GLU A 104 5.42 -12.30 -14.97
C GLU A 104 4.61 -11.89 -16.19
N TYR A 105 3.97 -10.71 -16.11
CA TYR A 105 3.23 -10.13 -17.20
C TYR A 105 4.21 -9.63 -18.27
N PHE A 106 4.57 -10.54 -19.17
CA PHE A 106 5.18 -10.19 -20.44
C PHE A 106 4.05 -10.05 -21.46
N PRO A 107 3.83 -8.86 -22.04
CA PRO A 107 2.81 -8.65 -23.06
C PRO A 107 2.87 -9.68 -24.21
N GLU A 108 4.07 -10.21 -24.47
CA GLU A 108 4.35 -11.21 -25.51
C GLU A 108 4.04 -12.67 -25.12
N LYS A 109 3.98 -13.02 -23.83
CA LYS A 109 3.90 -14.44 -23.38
C LYS A 109 2.65 -14.80 -22.58
N GLN A 110 1.98 -13.84 -21.93
CA GLN A 110 0.76 -14.08 -21.12
C GLN A 110 0.88 -15.26 -20.12
N GLU A 111 2.03 -15.44 -19.47
CA GLU A 111 2.27 -16.53 -18.52
C GLU A 111 2.03 -16.11 -17.06
N ILE A 112 1.51 -17.04 -16.23
CA ILE A 112 1.31 -16.83 -14.79
C ILE A 112 2.10 -17.90 -14.03
N LYS A 113 3.05 -17.48 -13.19
CA LYS A 113 3.88 -18.41 -12.39
C LYS A 113 3.58 -18.30 -10.90
N PHE A 114 3.45 -19.43 -10.23
CA PHE A 114 3.28 -19.50 -8.78
C PHE A 114 4.60 -19.97 -8.15
N SER A 115 5.03 -19.30 -7.08
CA SER A 115 6.19 -19.72 -6.31
C SER A 115 5.90 -19.61 -4.81
N SER A 116 6.06 -20.70 -4.09
CA SER A 116 5.93 -20.67 -2.63
C SER A 116 7.14 -19.98 -2.00
N LEU A 117 6.93 -19.19 -0.95
CA LEU A 117 8.01 -18.60 -0.15
C LEU A 117 8.84 -19.66 0.58
N GLU A 118 8.25 -20.81 0.89
CA GLU A 118 8.89 -21.89 1.64
C GLU A 118 9.82 -22.75 0.75
N ASN A 119 9.69 -22.66 -0.58
CA ASN A 119 10.55 -23.40 -1.50
C ASN A 119 10.66 -22.67 -2.85
N LYS A 120 11.70 -21.83 -3.00
CA LYS A 120 11.96 -21.04 -4.22
C LYS A 120 12.23 -21.90 -5.45
N ASP A 121 12.60 -23.16 -5.26
CA ASP A 121 12.96 -24.09 -6.33
C ASP A 121 11.74 -24.85 -6.89
N VAL A 122 10.58 -24.77 -6.22
CA VAL A 122 9.33 -25.35 -6.73
C VAL A 122 8.50 -24.24 -7.36
N HIS A 123 8.65 -24.10 -8.67
CA HIS A 123 7.77 -23.29 -9.50
C HIS A 123 6.58 -24.14 -9.92
N PHE A 124 5.38 -23.78 -9.48
CA PHE A 124 4.18 -24.30 -10.11
C PHE A 124 3.82 -23.35 -11.24
N GLU A 125 4.09 -23.78 -12.47
CA GLU A 125 3.73 -23.01 -13.65
C GLU A 125 2.31 -23.39 -14.07
N LEU A 126 1.42 -22.40 -14.05
CA LEU A 126 0.08 -22.58 -14.56
C LEU A 126 -0.06 -21.80 -15.87
N LYS A 127 -0.02 -22.55 -16.98
CA LYS A 127 -0.28 -22.00 -18.30
C LYS A 127 -1.79 -21.92 -18.50
N PHE A 128 -2.33 -20.71 -18.39
CA PHE A 128 -3.71 -20.42 -18.77
C PHE A 128 -3.70 -19.49 -19.98
N GLU A 129 -4.60 -19.73 -20.93
CA GLU A 129 -4.90 -18.76 -22.00
C GLU A 129 -5.92 -17.74 -21.47
N LEU A 130 -5.58 -17.03 -20.40
CA LEU A 130 -6.40 -15.96 -19.82
C LEU A 130 -5.64 -14.64 -19.94
N SER A 131 -6.33 -13.60 -20.36
CA SER A 131 -5.77 -12.26 -20.30
C SER A 131 -5.52 -11.85 -18.84
N LEU A 132 -4.58 -10.93 -18.61
CA LEU A 132 -4.32 -10.37 -17.28
C LEU A 132 -5.60 -9.83 -16.64
N LYS A 133 -6.45 -9.15 -17.43
CA LYS A 133 -7.72 -8.59 -16.97
C LYS A 133 -8.67 -9.68 -16.46
N GLU A 134 -8.83 -10.77 -17.20
CA GLU A 134 -9.70 -11.88 -16.81
C GLU A 134 -9.17 -12.59 -15.57
N PHE A 135 -7.86 -12.78 -15.49
CA PHE A 135 -7.25 -13.39 -14.32
C PHE A 135 -7.44 -12.53 -13.06
N LEU A 136 -7.18 -11.23 -13.15
CA LEU A 136 -7.38 -10.30 -12.04
C LEU A 136 -8.85 -10.20 -11.62
N GLU A 137 -9.78 -10.18 -12.57
CA GLU A 137 -11.22 -10.22 -12.31
C GLU A 137 -11.63 -11.54 -11.64
N HIS A 138 -11.03 -12.65 -12.04
CA HIS A 138 -11.23 -13.94 -11.39
C HIS A 138 -10.78 -13.91 -9.93
N LEU A 139 -9.58 -13.39 -9.62
CA LEU A 139 -9.10 -13.24 -8.25
C LEU A 139 -10.00 -12.31 -7.42
N ARG A 140 -10.38 -11.16 -7.98
CA ARG A 140 -11.28 -10.19 -7.36
C ARG A 140 -12.61 -10.82 -6.96
N THR A 141 -13.22 -11.56 -7.87
CA THR A 141 -14.50 -12.24 -7.61
C THR A 141 -14.35 -13.45 -6.69
N LEU A 142 -13.24 -14.17 -6.75
CA LEU A 142 -12.98 -15.36 -5.93
C LEU A 142 -12.88 -15.01 -4.44
N TYR A 143 -12.15 -13.94 -4.12
CA TYR A 143 -11.85 -13.57 -2.72
C TYR A 143 -12.54 -12.30 -2.24
N GLY A 144 -13.31 -11.62 -3.11
CA GLY A 144 -14.03 -10.40 -2.77
C GLY A 144 -13.10 -9.21 -2.45
N CYS A 145 -11.83 -9.26 -2.84
CA CYS A 145 -10.87 -8.20 -2.60
C CYS A 145 -11.03 -7.09 -3.64
N THR A 146 -11.54 -5.91 -3.23
CA THR A 146 -11.81 -4.79 -4.14
C THR A 146 -10.83 -3.62 -3.99
N GLU A 147 -10.07 -3.55 -2.90
CA GLU A 147 -9.19 -2.43 -2.55
C GLU A 147 -7.78 -2.94 -2.23
N PRO A 148 -7.00 -3.40 -3.24
CA PRO A 148 -5.65 -3.86 -3.01
C PRO A 148 -4.68 -2.69 -2.78
N GLU A 149 -3.55 -2.99 -2.14
CA GLU A 149 -2.44 -2.06 -2.01
C GLU A 149 -1.47 -2.23 -3.17
N MET A 150 -1.04 -1.13 -3.77
CA MET A 150 -0.04 -1.14 -4.84
C MET A 150 1.29 -0.59 -4.37
N MET A 151 2.36 -1.28 -4.74
CA MET A 151 3.74 -0.95 -4.41
C MET A 151 4.53 -0.86 -5.70
N PHE A 152 5.14 0.30 -5.98
CA PHE A 152 5.97 0.53 -7.16
C PHE A 152 7.44 0.48 -6.77
N GLU A 153 8.26 -0.24 -7.54
CA GLU A 153 9.71 -0.37 -7.34
C GLU A 153 10.52 0.27 -8.50
N GLU A 154 11.84 0.40 -8.35
CA GLU A 154 12.80 1.19 -9.17
C GLU A 154 12.82 0.91 -10.69
N GLN A 155 12.14 -0.11 -11.19
CA GLN A 155 12.35 -0.62 -12.55
C GLN A 155 11.04 -0.75 -13.33
N LEU A 156 10.28 0.33 -13.45
CA LEU A 156 9.06 0.33 -14.28
C LEU A 156 9.32 0.24 -15.79
N GLU A 157 10.59 0.42 -16.21
CA GLU A 157 11.02 0.30 -17.59
C GLU A 157 10.73 -1.10 -18.14
N GLY A 158 9.85 -1.18 -19.14
CA GLY A 158 9.49 -2.43 -19.83
C GLY A 158 8.07 -2.92 -19.55
N LEU A 159 7.34 -2.30 -18.62
CA LEU A 159 5.93 -2.62 -18.38
C LEU A 159 5.00 -1.60 -19.06
N ASP A 160 4.01 -2.09 -19.81
CA ASP A 160 2.95 -1.24 -20.36
C ASP A 160 1.97 -0.84 -19.24
N MET A 161 2.21 0.34 -18.67
CA MET A 161 1.42 0.90 -17.58
C MET A 161 -0.04 1.15 -17.97
N VAL A 162 -0.32 1.45 -19.25
CA VAL A 162 -1.69 1.66 -19.74
C VAL A 162 -2.44 0.34 -19.75
N GLN A 163 -1.80 -0.71 -20.26
CA GLN A 163 -2.37 -2.06 -20.28
C GLN A 163 -2.60 -2.60 -18.87
N LEU A 164 -1.63 -2.41 -17.96
CA LEU A 164 -1.78 -2.79 -16.56
C LEU A 164 -2.96 -2.05 -15.91
N LYS A 165 -3.05 -0.72 -16.09
CA LYS A 165 -4.17 0.09 -15.56
C LYS A 165 -5.52 -0.40 -16.09
N ASN A 166 -5.60 -0.74 -17.38
CA ASN A 166 -6.81 -1.30 -17.98
C ASN A 166 -7.20 -2.65 -17.37
N ALA A 167 -6.22 -3.52 -17.11
CA ALA A 167 -6.44 -4.80 -16.45
C ALA A 167 -6.92 -4.63 -14.99
N MET A 168 -6.47 -3.56 -14.30
CA MET A 168 -6.82 -3.26 -12.92
C MET A 168 -8.10 -2.44 -12.74
N SER A 169 -8.82 -2.10 -13.81
CA SER A 169 -10.02 -1.24 -13.80
C SER A 169 -11.16 -1.69 -12.86
N GLY A 170 -11.19 -2.95 -12.45
CA GLY A 170 -12.18 -3.49 -11.50
C GLY A 170 -11.84 -3.26 -10.01
N PHE A 171 -10.63 -2.76 -9.70
CA PHE A 171 -10.19 -2.47 -8.34
C PHE A 171 -10.27 -0.98 -8.03
N LYS A 172 -10.54 -0.67 -6.77
CA LYS A 172 -10.47 0.69 -6.24
C LYS A 172 -9.13 0.87 -5.56
N ILE A 173 -8.17 1.42 -6.30
CA ILE A 173 -6.85 1.73 -5.75
C ILE A 173 -6.95 3.05 -4.99
N SER A 174 -6.68 2.97 -3.70
CA SER A 174 -6.67 4.13 -2.79
C SER A 174 -5.40 4.25 -1.96
N ASN A 175 -4.55 3.22 -1.96
CA ASN A 175 -3.27 3.19 -1.26
C ASN A 175 -2.16 2.83 -2.25
N ILE A 176 -1.15 3.70 -2.39
CA ILE A 176 0.03 3.47 -3.21
C ILE A 176 1.29 3.71 -2.38
N VAL A 177 2.25 2.79 -2.51
CA VAL A 177 3.58 2.87 -1.94
C VAL A 177 4.59 2.98 -3.08
N PHE A 178 5.55 3.90 -2.99
CA PHE A 178 6.74 3.92 -3.83
C PHE A 178 7.93 3.46 -2.98
N LEU A 179 8.63 2.44 -3.47
CA LEU A 179 9.79 1.83 -2.83
C LEU A 179 11.05 2.13 -3.64
N ASN A 180 12.09 2.61 -2.95
CA ASN A 180 13.40 2.99 -3.50
C ASN A 180 13.29 3.98 -4.68
N THR A 181 14.36 4.23 -5.45
CA THR A 181 14.55 5.32 -6.46
C THR A 181 13.48 5.50 -7.55
N ALA A 182 12.24 5.80 -7.16
CA ALA A 182 11.22 6.24 -8.09
C ALA A 182 11.64 7.59 -8.68
N THR A 183 11.42 7.75 -9.98
CA THR A 183 11.55 9.05 -10.64
C THR A 183 10.24 9.83 -10.51
N SER A 184 10.28 11.14 -10.75
CA SER A 184 9.06 11.96 -10.88
C SER A 184 8.04 11.34 -11.87
N ALA A 185 8.53 10.86 -13.01
CA ALA A 185 7.74 10.21 -14.04
C ALA A 185 7.10 8.90 -13.54
N SER A 186 7.88 8.07 -12.84
CA SER A 186 7.38 6.82 -12.23
C SER A 186 6.30 7.11 -11.19
N VAL A 187 6.47 8.16 -10.39
CA VAL A 187 5.45 8.59 -9.43
C VAL A 187 4.18 9.00 -10.16
N SER A 188 4.25 9.93 -11.10
CA SER A 188 3.07 10.38 -11.85
C SER A 188 2.34 9.21 -12.52
N GLN A 189 3.06 8.29 -13.15
CA GLN A 189 2.47 7.09 -13.76
C GLN A 189 1.80 6.18 -12.74
N GLY A 190 2.37 6.01 -11.54
CA GLY A 190 1.74 5.23 -10.49
C GLY A 190 0.49 5.91 -9.94
N LEU A 191 0.52 7.24 -9.77
CA LEU A 191 -0.66 8.01 -9.32
C LEU A 191 -1.85 7.90 -10.28
N ASP A 192 -1.60 7.69 -11.58
CA ASP A 192 -2.66 7.49 -12.56
C ASP A 192 -3.57 6.30 -12.23
N PHE A 193 -3.14 5.37 -11.39
CA PHE A 193 -3.96 4.24 -10.98
C PHE A 193 -4.98 4.58 -9.89
N TYR A 194 -4.82 5.71 -9.19
CA TYR A 194 -5.78 6.10 -8.18
C TYR A 194 -7.16 6.27 -8.78
N SER A 195 -8.14 5.60 -8.19
CA SER A 195 -9.55 5.90 -8.42
C SER A 195 -10.00 7.05 -7.51
N SER A 196 -9.43 7.09 -6.30
CA SER A 196 -9.58 8.16 -5.31
C SER A 196 -8.37 8.09 -4.37
N PRO A 197 -7.43 9.05 -4.45
CA PRO A 197 -6.25 9.03 -3.61
C PRO A 197 -6.61 9.12 -2.13
N LYS A 198 -6.10 8.18 -1.33
CA LYS A 198 -6.18 8.24 0.13
C LYS A 198 -4.78 8.26 0.74
N ILE A 199 -4.01 7.19 0.56
CA ILE A 199 -2.72 7.03 1.24
C ILE A 199 -1.59 6.92 0.22
N LEU A 200 -0.68 7.88 0.23
CA LEU A 200 0.60 7.79 -0.47
C LEU A 200 1.70 7.47 0.55
N SER A 201 2.48 6.42 0.31
CA SER A 201 3.68 6.12 1.10
C SER A 201 4.92 6.18 0.22
N LEU A 202 5.98 6.82 0.71
CA LEU A 202 7.25 6.97 0.04
C LEU A 202 8.33 6.35 0.94
N ALA A 203 8.85 5.18 0.57
CA ALA A 203 10.03 4.57 1.20
C ALA A 203 11.20 4.67 0.24
N VAL A 204 11.83 5.83 0.19
CA VAL A 204 12.87 6.15 -0.80
C VAL A 204 14.22 6.21 -0.10
N ASN A 205 15.26 5.70 -0.75
CA ASN A 205 16.62 5.75 -0.23
C ASN A 205 17.06 7.20 -0.04
N ARG A 206 17.35 7.59 1.20
CA ARG A 206 17.83 8.93 1.59
C ARG A 206 19.08 9.41 0.84
N ASN A 207 19.87 8.47 0.32
CA ASN A 207 21.14 8.76 -0.35
C ASN A 207 20.98 9.03 -1.85
N ASP A 208 19.83 8.72 -2.43
CA ASP A 208 19.60 8.91 -3.87
C ASP A 208 18.96 10.28 -4.13
N PRO A 209 19.70 11.25 -4.68
CA PRO A 209 19.09 12.41 -5.29
C PRO A 209 18.41 12.01 -6.60
N PRO A 210 17.25 12.62 -6.95
CA PRO A 210 16.65 13.80 -6.32
C PRO A 210 15.25 13.55 -5.73
N PHE A 211 15.15 13.51 -4.38
CA PHE A 211 13.88 13.55 -3.64
C PHE A 211 12.99 14.75 -4.04
N ARG A 212 13.60 15.87 -4.43
CA ARG A 212 12.90 17.03 -4.96
C ARG A 212 12.09 16.74 -6.23
N GLU A 213 12.59 15.89 -7.12
CA GLU A 213 11.85 15.54 -8.34
C GLU A 213 10.65 14.65 -8.03
N LEU A 214 10.72 13.81 -6.99
CA LEU A 214 9.56 13.02 -6.56
C LEU A 214 8.35 13.91 -6.23
N PHE A 215 8.56 15.06 -5.58
CA PHE A 215 7.49 16.01 -5.27
C PHE A 215 6.77 16.56 -6.50
N SER A 216 7.47 16.77 -7.62
CA SER A 216 6.81 17.25 -8.83
C SER A 216 5.84 16.19 -9.38
N GLY A 217 6.11 14.91 -9.14
CA GLY A 217 5.30 13.80 -9.60
C GLY A 217 3.90 13.74 -8.98
N PHE A 218 3.72 14.23 -7.75
CA PHE A 218 2.44 14.26 -7.03
C PHE A 218 1.93 15.67 -6.68
N ASN A 219 2.56 16.71 -7.22
CA ASN A 219 2.16 18.09 -6.97
C ASN A 219 0.70 18.35 -7.35
N GLY A 220 -0.02 19.08 -6.49
CA GLY A 220 -1.44 19.41 -6.68
C GLY A 220 -2.42 18.25 -6.41
N THR A 221 -1.93 17.03 -6.20
CA THR A 221 -2.78 15.88 -5.84
C THR A 221 -3.11 15.95 -4.35
N LYS A 222 -4.41 15.84 -4.01
CA LYS A 222 -4.89 15.83 -2.62
C LYS A 222 -4.90 14.43 -2.06
N PHE A 223 -4.26 14.23 -0.91
CA PHE A 223 -4.22 12.95 -0.21
C PHE A 223 -4.84 13.04 1.18
N GLU A 224 -5.48 11.97 1.65
CA GLU A 224 -5.88 11.85 3.05
C GLU A 224 -4.63 11.74 3.93
N ILE A 225 -3.66 10.89 3.54
CA ILE A 225 -2.41 10.67 4.28
C ILE A 225 -1.23 10.60 3.31
N VAL A 226 -0.13 11.26 3.67
CA VAL A 226 1.19 11.07 3.05
C VAL A 226 2.19 10.58 4.10
N LYS A 227 2.83 9.44 3.83
CA LYS A 227 3.87 8.85 4.68
C LYS A 227 5.20 8.88 3.96
N ILE A 228 6.26 9.31 4.64
CA ILE A 228 7.60 9.38 4.05
C ILE A 228 8.59 8.74 5.02
N MET A 229 9.19 7.63 4.60
CA MET A 229 10.22 6.93 5.35
C MET A 229 11.59 7.41 4.92
N GLU A 230 12.52 7.50 5.88
CA GLU A 230 13.91 7.94 5.68
C GLU A 230 14.08 9.30 4.99
N TYR A 231 13.24 10.27 5.34
CA TYR A 231 13.23 11.58 4.69
C TYR A 231 14.56 12.33 4.87
N PRO A 232 15.20 12.82 3.78
CA PRO A 232 16.45 13.55 3.88
C PRO A 232 16.23 14.92 4.54
N ALA A 233 17.04 15.20 5.55
CA ALA A 233 16.93 16.42 6.36
C ALA A 233 17.01 17.72 5.52
N ARG A 234 17.74 17.69 4.39
CA ARG A 234 17.87 18.82 3.46
C ARG A 234 16.60 19.18 2.69
N GLU A 235 15.61 18.30 2.66
CA GLU A 235 14.39 18.48 1.85
C GLU A 235 13.21 19.01 2.69
N PHE A 236 13.38 19.20 4.01
CA PHE A 236 12.36 19.76 4.92
C PHE A 236 11.60 21.00 4.43
N PRO A 237 12.25 21.96 3.73
CA PRO A 237 11.55 23.12 3.17
C PRO A 237 10.42 22.77 2.18
N PHE A 238 10.34 21.53 1.70
CA PHE A 238 9.32 21.07 0.76
C PHE A 238 8.07 20.48 1.44
N ILE A 239 8.06 20.28 2.76
CA ILE A 239 6.86 19.78 3.46
C ILE A 239 5.59 20.61 3.18
N PRO A 240 5.63 21.97 3.17
CA PRO A 240 4.45 22.80 2.94
C PRO A 240 3.78 22.60 1.56
N ILE A 241 4.48 22.03 0.58
CA ILE A 241 3.93 21.79 -0.77
C ILE A 241 3.09 20.50 -0.83
N ILE A 242 3.16 19.66 0.20
CA ILE A 242 2.42 18.40 0.26
C ILE A 242 0.96 18.72 0.57
N ASN A 243 0.06 18.43 -0.37
CA ASN A 243 -1.36 18.67 -0.20
C ASN A 243 -2.04 17.46 0.47
N SER A 244 -1.96 17.39 1.80
CA SER A 244 -2.54 16.29 2.56
C SER A 244 -3.12 16.71 3.91
N LYS A 245 -4.14 15.99 4.39
CA LYS A 245 -4.67 16.17 5.75
C LYS A 245 -3.69 15.73 6.82
N TYR A 246 -3.02 14.61 6.58
CA TYR A 246 -2.09 14.01 7.54
C TYR A 246 -0.76 13.73 6.88
N ILE A 247 0.32 14.23 7.46
CA ILE A 247 1.68 13.99 6.97
C ILE A 247 2.48 13.29 8.05
N GLU A 248 3.07 12.14 7.72
CA GLU A 248 3.95 11.36 8.60
C GLU A 248 5.34 11.24 7.98
N ILE A 249 6.36 11.62 8.72
CA ILE A 249 7.75 11.60 8.23
C ILE A 249 8.64 10.93 9.26
N ASP A 250 9.37 9.90 8.84
CA ASP A 250 10.52 9.38 9.57
C ASP A 250 11.80 10.03 9.06
N CYS A 251 12.44 10.86 9.89
CA CYS A 251 13.69 11.53 9.59
C CYS A 251 14.77 11.17 10.63
N PRO A 252 15.61 10.15 10.37
CA PRO A 252 16.64 9.73 11.32
C PRO A 252 17.69 10.78 11.66
N GLN A 253 17.91 11.79 10.80
CA GLN A 253 18.90 12.87 10.97
C GLN A 253 18.22 14.22 11.28
N TYR A 254 17.12 14.16 12.00
CA TYR A 254 16.33 15.32 12.36
C TYR A 254 17.09 16.33 13.24
N ASN A 255 16.90 17.63 12.95
CA ASN A 255 17.31 18.74 13.80
C ASN A 255 16.07 19.55 14.23
N PRO A 256 15.90 19.88 15.54
CA PRO A 256 14.84 20.75 16.04
C PRO A 256 14.56 22.03 15.22
N SER A 257 15.61 22.67 14.68
CA SER A 257 15.48 23.86 13.84
C SER A 257 14.69 23.61 12.55
N MET A 258 14.70 22.39 12.01
CA MET A 258 13.94 22.04 10.81
C MET A 258 12.44 22.03 11.06
N PHE A 259 12.00 21.60 12.26
CA PHE A 259 10.59 21.71 12.61
C PHE A 259 10.20 23.13 12.96
N ASN A 260 11.10 23.90 13.59
CA ASN A 260 10.89 25.33 13.81
C ASN A 260 10.64 26.07 12.48
N GLU A 261 11.36 25.73 11.41
CA GLU A 261 11.12 26.27 10.06
C GLU A 261 9.72 25.91 9.56
N VAL A 262 9.28 24.65 9.72
CA VAL A 262 7.93 24.23 9.34
C VAL A 262 6.86 24.97 10.14
N LEU A 263 7.06 25.15 11.45
CA LEU A 263 6.14 25.89 12.30
C LEU A 263 6.08 27.37 11.90
N THR A 264 7.22 28.00 11.65
CA THR A 264 7.31 29.39 11.22
C THR A 264 6.59 29.58 9.88
N ASN A 265 6.85 28.72 8.90
CA ASN A 265 6.17 28.75 7.62
C ASN A 265 4.65 28.64 7.79
N TRP A 266 4.17 27.68 8.59
CA TRP A 266 2.73 27.53 8.84
C TRP A 266 2.11 28.72 9.60
N ILE A 267 2.86 29.35 10.52
CA ILE A 267 2.41 30.53 11.26
C ILE A 267 2.32 31.77 10.36
N GLU A 268 3.30 31.94 9.48
CA GLU A 268 3.42 33.09 8.58
C GLU A 268 2.57 32.95 7.32
N SER A 269 2.08 31.75 7.02
CA SER A 269 1.41 31.50 5.76
C SER A 269 0.11 32.28 5.60
N GLU A 270 -0.03 32.85 4.40
CA GLU A 270 -1.29 33.34 3.88
C GLU A 270 -2.14 32.15 3.45
N GLU A 271 -3.48 32.26 3.50
CA GLU A 271 -4.44 31.18 3.20
C GLU A 271 -4.05 30.39 1.94
N SER A 272 -3.35 29.27 2.13
CA SER A 272 -2.90 28.40 1.05
C SER A 272 -3.73 27.11 1.09
N PRO A 273 -4.19 26.59 -0.07
CA PRO A 273 -5.02 25.40 -0.10
C PRO A 273 -4.38 24.14 0.50
N SER A 274 -3.04 24.04 0.55
CA SER A 274 -2.33 22.90 1.15
C SER A 274 -2.29 23.01 2.68
N GLU A 275 -2.01 24.19 3.23
CA GLU A 275 -1.89 24.39 4.68
C GLU A 275 -3.24 24.49 5.38
N ASP A 276 -4.27 24.93 4.66
CA ASP A 276 -5.64 24.88 5.14
C ASP A 276 -6.19 23.46 5.19
N TYR A 277 -5.68 22.58 4.31
CA TYR A 277 -6.07 21.18 4.25
C TYR A 277 -5.37 20.32 5.32
N LEU A 278 -4.19 20.75 5.80
CA LEU A 278 -3.45 20.07 6.83
C LEU A 278 -4.20 20.10 8.19
N GLU A 279 -4.39 18.92 8.76
CA GLU A 279 -4.97 18.71 10.09
C GLU A 279 -3.91 18.25 11.08
N ALA A 280 -2.94 17.42 10.66
CA ALA A 280 -1.80 17.07 11.49
C ALA A 280 -0.51 16.77 10.70
N LEU A 281 0.62 17.16 11.27
CA LEU A 281 1.97 16.79 10.83
C LEU A 281 2.70 16.07 11.96
N TYR A 282 3.35 14.96 11.62
CA TYR A 282 4.11 14.13 12.52
C TYR A 282 5.51 13.90 11.96
N LEU A 283 6.51 14.21 12.78
CA LEU A 283 7.91 13.95 12.47
C LEU A 283 8.52 13.04 13.54
N ARG A 284 9.09 11.92 13.12
CA ARG A 284 9.90 11.04 13.95
C ARG A 284 11.38 11.33 13.72
N GLY A 285 12.12 11.46 14.82
CA GLY A 285 13.57 11.54 14.83
C GLY A 285 14.18 10.55 15.82
N ARG A 286 15.52 10.56 15.93
CA ARG A 286 16.26 9.77 16.92
C ARG A 286 16.55 10.60 18.16
N LYS A 287 16.07 10.16 19.32
CA LYS A 287 16.24 10.85 20.62
C LYS A 287 17.71 11.10 20.97
N ARG A 288 18.60 10.16 20.65
CA ARG A 288 20.03 10.25 20.94
C ARG A 288 20.79 11.33 20.16
N ASP A 289 20.21 11.78 19.05
CA ASP A 289 20.84 12.74 18.14
C ASP A 289 20.36 14.18 18.45
N LEU A 290 19.50 14.36 19.48
CA LEU A 290 18.98 15.66 19.88
C LEU A 290 19.96 16.47 20.74
N PRO A 291 20.03 17.79 20.54
CA PRO A 291 20.70 18.69 21.47
C PRO A 291 19.91 18.78 22.79
N VAL A 292 20.57 19.23 23.87
CA VAL A 292 19.96 19.31 25.22
C VAL A 292 18.79 20.31 25.26
N ASP A 293 18.88 21.38 24.49
CA ASP A 293 17.95 22.50 24.42
C ASP A 293 16.94 22.37 23.27
N TYR A 294 16.69 21.14 22.79
CA TYR A 294 15.81 20.87 21.65
C TYR A 294 14.42 21.50 21.77
N GLU A 295 13.80 21.53 22.96
CA GLU A 295 12.51 22.22 23.18
C GLU A 295 12.59 23.72 22.87
N GLN A 296 13.66 24.38 23.32
CA GLN A 296 13.87 25.82 23.11
C GLN A 296 14.16 26.11 21.64
N MET A 297 14.97 25.27 20.99
CA MET A 297 15.28 25.38 19.57
C MET A 297 14.04 25.21 18.69
N THR A 298 13.16 24.25 19.02
CA THR A 298 11.91 24.02 18.28
C THR A 298 10.98 25.23 18.33
N MET A 299 10.91 25.92 19.46
CA MET A 299 9.99 27.06 19.67
C MET A 299 10.67 28.42 19.52
N GLN A 300 11.91 28.47 19.03
CA GLN A 300 12.67 29.70 18.92
C GLN A 300 11.96 30.71 18.00
N GLY A 301 11.78 31.95 18.48
CA GLY A 301 11.16 33.02 17.69
C GLY A 301 9.64 32.89 17.49
N ILE A 302 9.01 31.83 18.01
CA ILE A 302 7.57 31.60 17.92
C ILE A 302 6.87 32.14 19.16
N GLU A 303 5.77 32.87 18.99
CA GLU A 303 4.87 33.19 20.09
C GLU A 303 4.04 31.95 20.46
N PHE A 304 4.09 31.53 21.71
CA PHE A 304 3.38 30.35 22.18
C PHE A 304 2.87 30.48 23.61
N GLN A 305 1.84 29.68 23.93
CA GLN A 305 1.38 29.44 25.30
C GLN A 305 1.78 28.04 25.72
N ARG A 306 2.57 27.89 26.79
CA ARG A 306 2.87 26.55 27.33
C ARG A 306 1.62 25.95 27.96
N GLU A 307 1.31 24.73 27.59
CA GLU A 307 0.11 24.02 28.05
C GLU A 307 0.48 22.89 29.03
N PRO A 308 -0.45 22.47 29.91
CA PRO A 308 -0.22 21.34 30.79
C PRO A 308 -0.02 20.06 29.98
N LEU A 309 0.90 19.22 30.45
CA LEU A 309 1.13 17.89 29.91
C LEU A 309 -0.10 17.01 30.14
N GLN A 310 -0.54 16.32 29.09
CA GLN A 310 -1.65 15.38 29.17
C GLN A 310 -1.12 13.95 29.28
N LYS A 311 -1.83 13.10 30.03
CA LYS A 311 -1.46 11.68 30.18
C LYS A 311 -1.89 10.81 28.99
N GLN A 312 -2.87 11.29 28.22
CA GLN A 312 -3.39 10.54 27.08
C GLN A 312 -2.61 10.94 25.81
N PRO A 313 -2.15 9.96 25.01
CA PRO A 313 -1.61 10.24 23.70
C PRO A 313 -2.70 10.83 22.81
N TYR A 314 -2.30 11.66 21.85
CA TYR A 314 -3.21 12.15 20.82
C TYR A 314 -3.77 10.96 20.02
N ASP A 315 -5.10 10.84 19.97
CA ASP A 315 -5.78 9.83 19.16
C ASP A 315 -5.57 10.15 17.68
N VAL A 316 -4.82 9.30 17.02
CA VAL A 316 -4.59 9.40 15.57
C VAL A 316 -5.86 8.89 14.89
N PRO A 317 -6.42 9.62 13.92
CA PRO A 317 -7.65 9.21 13.24
C PRO A 317 -7.52 7.91 12.43
N HIS A 318 -6.30 7.40 12.26
CA HIS A 318 -6.01 6.22 11.45
C HIS A 318 -4.98 5.30 12.12
N ASP A 319 -5.26 3.99 12.07
CA ASP A 319 -4.51 2.94 12.75
C ASP A 319 -3.34 2.43 11.88
N GLN A 320 -2.15 3.05 11.88
CA GLN A 320 -0.96 2.48 11.21
C GLN A 320 0.43 3.02 11.66
N GLY A 321 1.30 2.09 12.07
CA GLY A 321 2.72 2.03 11.68
C GLY A 321 3.73 2.94 12.40
N LEU A 322 3.76 4.24 12.07
CA LEU A 322 4.78 5.17 12.58
C LEU A 322 4.36 5.86 13.87
N TRP A 323 3.06 6.00 14.12
CA TRP A 323 2.52 6.49 15.37
C TRP A 323 2.67 5.42 16.46
N GLU A 324 3.88 5.30 17.00
CA GLU A 324 4.11 4.49 18.20
C GLU A 324 3.48 5.22 19.40
N LEU A 325 2.80 4.48 20.28
CA LEU A 325 2.29 5.02 21.54
C LEU A 325 3.44 5.68 22.29
N SER A 326 3.41 7.00 22.42
CA SER A 326 4.34 7.71 23.27
C SER A 326 4.10 7.30 24.72
N ASN A 327 5.18 7.09 25.47
CA ASN A 327 5.10 6.82 26.90
C ASN A 327 5.61 7.98 27.75
N GLU A 328 6.18 9.02 27.13
CA GLU A 328 6.75 10.19 27.78
C GLU A 328 6.46 11.45 26.94
N MET A 329 5.68 12.40 27.48
CA MET A 329 5.45 13.71 26.88
C MET A 329 6.38 14.75 27.51
N HIS A 330 7.19 15.41 26.70
CA HIS A 330 8.19 16.40 27.12
C HIS A 330 7.59 17.81 27.18
N ALA A 331 6.85 18.18 26.14
CA ALA A 331 6.31 19.51 26.02
C ALA A 331 5.01 19.57 25.21
N ARG A 332 4.22 20.60 25.51
CA ARG A 332 2.98 20.94 24.81
C ARG A 332 2.83 22.46 24.74
N PHE A 333 2.62 22.99 23.54
CA PHE A 333 2.54 24.41 23.29
C PHE A 333 1.35 24.74 22.39
N GLY A 334 0.54 25.70 22.78
CA GLY A 334 -0.48 26.30 21.91
C GLY A 334 0.15 27.42 21.08
N ILE A 335 -0.06 27.39 19.77
CA ILE A 335 0.37 28.41 18.81
C ILE A 335 -0.81 28.88 17.96
N ARG A 336 -0.64 30.00 17.24
CA ARG A 336 -1.65 30.58 16.36
C ARG A 336 -1.03 31.02 15.05
N ARG A 337 -1.75 30.79 13.96
CA ARG A 337 -1.40 31.33 12.65
C ARG A 337 -1.69 32.83 12.60
N SER A 338 -0.78 33.59 12.00
CA SER A 338 -0.79 35.06 12.02
C SER A 338 -1.90 35.65 11.14
N SER A 339 -2.21 34.99 10.02
CA SER A 339 -3.15 35.48 9.02
C SER A 339 -4.62 35.43 9.46
N ASP A 340 -5.03 34.34 10.12
CA ASP A 340 -6.44 34.10 10.47
C ASP A 340 -6.68 33.70 11.94
N GLY A 341 -5.62 33.59 12.74
CA GLY A 341 -5.70 33.20 14.14
C GLY A 341 -6.02 31.71 14.37
N LYS A 342 -5.96 30.87 13.34
CA LYS A 342 -6.17 29.42 13.44
C LYS A 342 -5.24 28.84 14.49
N LYS A 343 -5.81 28.07 15.42
CA LYS A 343 -5.08 27.49 16.55
C LYS A 343 -4.43 26.17 16.14
N ALA A 344 -3.26 25.91 16.69
CA ALA A 344 -2.64 24.60 16.66
C ALA A 344 -1.94 24.28 17.97
N THR A 345 -1.78 22.99 18.23
CA THR A 345 -1.00 22.45 19.35
C THR A 345 0.27 21.80 18.81
N VAL A 346 1.41 22.21 19.36
CA VAL A 346 2.70 21.52 19.19
C VAL A 346 2.91 20.57 20.35
N ILE A 347 3.18 19.29 20.07
CA ILE A 347 3.49 18.27 21.08
C ILE A 347 4.86 17.69 20.78
N ILE A 348 5.68 17.57 21.82
CA ILE A 348 6.97 16.87 21.77
C ILE A 348 6.89 15.70 22.74
N ASP A 349 6.94 14.48 22.23
CA ASP A 349 6.87 13.25 23.03
C ASP A 349 7.87 12.20 22.52
N SER A 350 8.09 11.13 23.30
CA SER A 350 9.06 10.09 22.94
C SER A 350 8.57 8.69 23.30
N PHE A 351 9.15 7.71 22.61
CA PHE A 351 9.04 6.30 22.93
C PHE A 351 10.33 5.58 22.57
N LYS A 352 10.90 4.83 23.51
CA LYS A 352 12.20 4.15 23.36
C LYS A 352 13.26 5.15 22.85
N ASN A 353 13.82 4.90 21.66
CA ASN A 353 14.85 5.73 21.03
C ASN A 353 14.27 6.75 20.04
N GLY A 354 12.95 6.80 19.86
CA GLY A 354 12.27 7.76 19.00
C GLY A 354 11.88 9.03 19.77
N ILE A 355 12.08 10.19 19.16
CA ILE A 355 11.45 11.45 19.54
C ILE A 355 10.43 11.80 18.46
N PHE A 356 9.33 12.41 18.85
CA PHE A 356 8.26 12.78 17.94
C PHE A 356 7.88 14.25 18.13
N PHE A 357 7.80 14.96 17.02
CA PHE A 357 7.37 16.34 16.94
C PHE A 357 6.06 16.37 16.17
N LYS A 358 5.01 16.89 16.81
CA LYS A 358 3.64 16.84 16.31
C LYS A 358 3.09 18.25 16.23
N LEU A 359 2.52 18.60 15.09
CA LEU A 359 1.70 19.80 14.90
C LEU A 359 0.27 19.35 14.64
N ILE A 360 -0.66 19.74 15.51
CA ILE A 360 -2.07 19.38 15.45
C ILE A 360 -2.89 20.66 15.26
N ILE A 361 -3.66 20.76 14.18
CA ILE A 361 -4.35 21.99 13.78
C ILE A 361 -5.85 21.87 14.08
N GLY A 362 -6.44 22.93 14.65
CA GLY A 362 -7.89 23.04 14.82
C GLY A 362 -8.51 22.27 16.00
N HIS A 363 -7.69 21.75 16.91
CA HIS A 363 -8.13 21.09 18.15
C HIS A 363 -8.19 22.03 19.36
#